data_AF-A0AAC9D1K7-F1
#
_entry.id   AF-A0AAC9D1K7-F1
#
_cell.length_a   1.000
_cell.length_b   1.000
_cell.length_c   1.000
_cell.angle_alpha   90.00
_cell.angle_beta   90.00
_cell.angle_gamma   90.00
#
_symmetry.space_group_name_H-M   'P 1'
#
loop_
_entity.id
_entity.type
_entity.pdbx_description
1 polymer ?
#
loop_
_entity_poly.entity_id
_entity_poly.type
_entity_poly.pdbx_seq_one_letter_code
_entity_poly.pdbx_strand_id
1 'polypeptide(L)'
;MNIFNFFRRSDIKCPRCLGKRFVDWDDIRRLNRQLKWVPAPCAYCDATGRVRKEMLSKVAVDCMYLTIDLPESVIEKIKEGDLETIEKGKQRELFVDHLIQYAEHHYHTQNLDAENIANLYLEFEAEKAPFAVTKEELIKYIQGVIDLKKLALN
;
A
#
# COMPACT_ATOMS: atom_id res chain seq x y z
N MET A 1 2.34 -49.06 9.99
CA MET A 1 2.46 -48.11 8.85
C MET A 1 2.06 -46.74 9.33
N ASN A 2 3.02 -45.82 9.37
CA ASN A 2 2.85 -44.46 9.87
C ASN A 2 2.76 -43.53 8.64
N ILE A 3 1.58 -42.99 8.32
CA ILE A 3 1.40 -42.07 7.18
C ILE A 3 0.28 -41.06 7.44
N PHE A 4 0.44 -40.27 8.50
CA PHE A 4 -0.20 -38.96 8.58
C PHE A 4 0.88 -37.96 8.98
N ASN A 5 1.62 -37.45 7.98
CA ASN A 5 2.35 -36.20 8.14
C ASN A 5 1.31 -35.09 8.27
N PHE A 6 0.80 -34.95 9.49
CA PHE A 6 0.08 -33.77 9.95
C PHE A 6 1.12 -32.64 10.00
N PHE A 7 1.39 -32.03 8.84
CA PHE A 7 2.18 -30.81 8.76
C PHE A 7 1.52 -29.81 9.71
N ARG A 8 2.11 -29.66 10.90
CA ARG A 8 1.74 -28.60 11.85
C ARG A 8 2.01 -27.29 11.14
N ARG A 9 0.97 -26.73 10.49
CA ARG A 9 0.98 -25.36 9.98
C ARG A 9 1.22 -24.46 11.19
N SER A 10 2.45 -23.99 11.34
CA SER A 10 2.83 -23.18 12.49
C SER A 10 2.44 -21.74 12.18
N ASP A 11 1.33 -21.30 12.75
CA ASP A 11 0.97 -19.90 12.73
C ASP A 11 2.02 -19.10 13.52
N ILE A 12 2.51 -18.02 12.92
CA ILE A 12 3.45 -17.09 13.51
C ILE A 12 2.76 -15.78 13.88
N LYS A 13 3.39 -14.98 14.74
CA LYS A 13 2.97 -13.60 14.98
C LYS A 13 2.99 -12.84 13.64
N CYS A 14 1.90 -12.14 13.32
CA CYS A 14 1.80 -11.39 12.07
C CYS A 14 2.91 -10.33 12.00
N PRO A 15 3.76 -10.33 10.96
CA PRO A 15 4.86 -9.37 10.83
C PRO A 15 4.40 -7.98 10.35
N ARG A 16 3.22 -7.88 9.73
CA ARG A 16 2.67 -6.59 9.27
C ARG A 16 2.28 -5.73 10.47
N CYS A 17 1.40 -6.23 11.33
CA CYS A 17 0.89 -5.50 12.50
C CYS A 17 1.57 -5.87 13.83
N LEU A 18 2.64 -6.68 13.80
CA LEU A 18 3.29 -7.21 15.01
C LEU A 18 2.29 -7.79 16.03
N GLY A 19 1.30 -8.53 15.54
CA GLY A 19 0.26 -9.16 16.37
C GLY A 19 -0.79 -8.22 16.96
N LYS A 20 -0.72 -6.91 16.70
CA LYS A 20 -1.67 -5.89 17.21
C LYS A 20 -3.07 -5.98 16.59
N ARG A 21 -3.23 -6.75 15.50
CA ARG A 21 -4.48 -6.88 14.71
C ARG A 21 -4.88 -5.61 13.93
N PHE A 22 -4.24 -4.50 14.23
CA PHE A 22 -4.40 -3.20 13.59
C PHE A 22 -3.03 -2.69 13.15
N VAL A 23 -2.95 -2.11 11.95
CA VAL A 23 -1.74 -1.46 11.44
C VAL A 23 -1.84 0.02 11.82
N ASP A 24 -0.89 0.51 12.60
CA ASP A 24 -0.82 1.91 13.03
C ASP A 24 0.29 2.69 12.32
N TRP A 25 0.44 3.96 12.66
CA TRP A 25 1.47 4.83 12.05
C TRP A 25 2.90 4.34 12.28
N ASP A 26 3.18 3.66 13.39
CA ASP A 26 4.51 3.11 13.65
C ASP A 26 4.79 1.90 12.76
N ASP A 27 3.79 1.05 12.51
CA ASP A 27 3.91 -0.03 11.52
C ASP A 27 4.09 0.52 10.10
N ILE A 28 3.31 1.53 9.72
CA ILE A 28 3.40 2.18 8.40
C ILE A 28 4.80 2.75 8.19
N ARG A 29 5.35 3.46 9.19
CA ARG A 29 6.71 4.00 9.14
C ARG A 29 7.76 2.88 9.05
N ARG A 30 7.65 1.86 9.90
CA ARG A 30 8.58 0.71 9.92
C ARG A 30 8.59 -0.06 8.60
N LEU A 31 7.45 -0.16 7.93
CA LEU A 31 7.30 -0.85 6.65
C LEU A 31 7.54 0.06 5.44
N ASN A 32 7.93 1.32 5.66
CA ASN A 32 8.14 2.31 4.61
C ASN A 32 6.92 2.44 3.68
N ARG A 33 5.74 2.64 4.27
CA ARG A 33 4.45 2.75 3.59
C ARG A 33 3.72 4.07 3.85
N GLN A 34 4.44 5.08 4.33
CA GLN A 34 3.92 6.46 4.39
C GLN A 34 3.39 6.87 3.00
N LEU A 35 2.32 7.67 2.96
CA LEU A 35 1.58 8.08 1.74
C LEU A 35 0.83 6.94 1.01
N LYS A 36 1.25 5.69 1.18
CA LYS A 36 0.61 4.52 0.56
C LYS A 36 -0.46 3.90 1.43
N TRP A 37 -0.30 3.94 2.75
CA TRP A 37 -1.19 3.34 3.73
C TRP A 37 -1.74 4.36 4.73
N VAL A 38 -2.92 4.04 5.26
CA VAL A 38 -3.51 4.69 6.43
C VAL A 38 -3.74 3.64 7.52
N PRO A 39 -3.80 4.04 8.80
CA PRO A 39 -4.09 3.12 9.88
C PRO A 39 -5.44 2.42 9.70
N ALA A 40 -5.45 1.09 9.82
CA ALA A 40 -6.63 0.27 9.57
C ALA A 40 -6.47 -1.12 10.20
N PRO A 41 -7.55 -1.92 10.31
CA PRO A 41 -7.44 -3.34 10.62
C PRO A 41 -6.48 -4.05 9.64
N CYS A 42 -5.70 -5.00 10.17
CA CYS A 42 -4.61 -5.59 9.39
C CYS A 42 -5.13 -6.63 8.39
N ALA A 43 -5.26 -6.26 7.12
CA ALA A 43 -5.68 -7.14 6.03
C ALA A 43 -4.78 -8.37 5.85
N TYR A 44 -3.49 -8.26 6.15
CA TYR A 44 -2.51 -9.35 5.98
C TYR A 44 -2.79 -10.54 6.90
N CYS A 45 -3.24 -10.29 8.13
CA CYS A 45 -3.64 -11.34 9.05
C CYS A 45 -5.14 -11.41 9.27
N ASP A 46 -5.93 -10.69 8.48
CA ASP A 46 -7.37 -10.53 8.69
C ASP A 46 -7.72 -10.19 10.15
N ALA A 47 -7.01 -9.20 10.71
CA ALA A 47 -7.13 -8.78 12.11
C ALA A 47 -7.01 -9.91 13.17
N THR A 48 -6.47 -11.08 12.85
CA THR A 48 -6.26 -12.16 13.84
C THR A 48 -4.98 -11.95 14.67
N GLY A 49 -4.01 -11.23 14.11
CA GLY A 49 -2.68 -11.02 14.70
C GLY A 49 -1.71 -12.18 14.43
N ARG A 50 -2.12 -13.21 13.69
CA ARG A 50 -1.27 -14.34 13.29
C ARG A 50 -1.43 -14.65 11.81
N VAL A 51 -0.40 -15.25 11.22
CA VAL A 51 -0.44 -15.73 9.84
C VAL A 51 0.26 -17.07 9.74
N ARG A 52 -0.14 -17.85 8.74
CA ARG A 52 0.59 -19.06 8.35
C ARG A 52 1.99 -18.68 7.87
N LYS A 53 3.02 -19.42 8.29
CA LYS A 53 4.41 -19.13 7.91
C LYS A 53 4.61 -19.12 6.39
N GLU A 54 3.89 -19.99 5.67
CA GLU A 54 3.94 -20.11 4.22
C GLU A 54 3.40 -18.87 3.48
N MET A 55 2.65 -18.01 4.15
CA MET A 55 2.18 -16.75 3.56
C MET A 55 3.34 -15.80 3.26
N LEU A 56 4.42 -15.86 4.05
CA LEU A 56 5.59 -14.98 3.89
C LEU A 56 6.33 -15.21 2.57
N SER A 57 6.27 -16.43 2.01
CA SER A 57 6.88 -16.73 0.71
C SER A 57 6.00 -16.36 -0.47
N LYS A 58 4.75 -15.98 -0.24
CA LYS A 58 3.74 -15.72 -1.28
C LYS A 58 3.44 -14.23 -1.41
N VAL A 59 3.32 -13.55 -0.28
CA VAL A 59 2.90 -12.14 -0.23
C VAL A 59 3.86 -11.37 0.64
N ALA A 60 4.46 -10.32 0.06
CA ALA A 60 5.30 -9.40 0.79
C ALA A 60 4.53 -8.76 1.95
N VAL A 61 5.18 -8.63 3.10
CA VAL A 61 4.58 -8.07 4.32
C VAL A 61 4.06 -6.66 4.09
N ASP A 62 4.67 -5.91 3.19
CA ASP A 62 4.39 -4.53 2.81
C ASP A 62 3.56 -4.40 1.51
N CYS A 63 2.99 -5.49 0.99
CA CYS A 63 2.16 -5.48 -0.22
C CYS A 63 1.04 -4.43 -0.13
N MET A 64 1.15 -3.37 -0.95
CA MET A 64 0.28 -2.19 -0.85
C MET A 64 -1.18 -2.51 -1.15
N TYR A 65 -1.39 -3.39 -2.14
CA TYR A 65 -2.72 -3.69 -2.67
C TYR A 65 -3.58 -4.54 -1.73
N LEU A 66 -2.98 -5.28 -0.80
CA LEU A 66 -3.73 -6.10 0.16
C LEU A 66 -4.35 -5.21 1.25
N THR A 67 -5.55 -4.70 0.99
CA THR A 67 -6.37 -3.85 1.87
C THR A 67 -7.66 -4.57 2.30
N ILE A 68 -8.29 -4.10 3.38
CA ILE A 68 -9.52 -4.70 3.92
C ILE A 68 -10.75 -4.46 3.06
N ASP A 69 -10.73 -3.43 2.21
CA ASP A 69 -11.86 -3.03 1.37
C ASP A 69 -11.94 -3.84 0.06
N LEU A 70 -10.95 -4.70 -0.20
CA LEU A 70 -11.00 -5.60 -1.33
C LEU A 70 -12.04 -6.71 -1.11
N PRO A 71 -12.70 -7.19 -2.17
CA PRO A 71 -13.53 -8.38 -2.07
C PRO A 71 -12.74 -9.57 -1.52
N GLU A 72 -13.36 -10.38 -0.66
CA GLU A 72 -12.74 -11.55 -0.03
C GLU A 72 -12.07 -12.48 -1.06
N SER A 73 -12.72 -12.68 -2.21
CA SER A 73 -12.18 -13.50 -3.30
C SER A 73 -10.88 -12.95 -3.89
N VAL A 74 -10.68 -11.63 -3.90
CA VAL A 74 -9.45 -10.97 -4.35
C VAL A 74 -8.38 -11.08 -3.27
N ILE A 75 -8.76 -10.89 -2.00
CA ILE A 75 -7.86 -11.05 -0.85
C ILE A 75 -7.26 -12.45 -0.84
N GLU A 76 -8.08 -13.49 -0.99
CA GLU A 76 -7.60 -14.87 -0.97
C GLU A 76 -6.68 -15.17 -2.15
N LYS A 77 -6.98 -14.69 -3.37
CA LYS A 77 -6.06 -14.79 -4.51
C LYS A 77 -4.68 -14.20 -4.22
N ILE A 78 -4.65 -13.00 -3.62
CA ILE A 78 -3.38 -12.38 -3.21
C ILE A 78 -2.67 -13.29 -2.20
N LYS A 79 -3.34 -13.69 -1.12
CA LYS A 79 -2.76 -14.55 -0.06
C LYS A 79 -2.25 -15.89 -0.59
N GLU A 80 -2.87 -16.42 -1.63
CA GLU A 80 -2.48 -17.69 -2.26
C GLU A 80 -1.27 -17.57 -3.18
N GLY A 81 -0.93 -16.35 -3.61
CA GLY A 81 0.20 -16.07 -4.50
C GLY A 81 -0.20 -15.94 -5.97
N ASP A 82 -1.45 -15.64 -6.28
CA ASP A 82 -1.92 -15.49 -7.67
C ASP A 82 -1.16 -14.36 -8.40
N LEU A 83 -0.41 -14.74 -9.43
CA LEU A 83 0.51 -13.84 -10.13
C LEU A 83 -0.22 -12.69 -10.82
N GLU A 84 -1.38 -12.93 -11.42
CA GLU A 84 -2.13 -11.88 -12.13
C GLU A 84 -2.62 -10.81 -11.16
N THR A 85 -3.22 -11.24 -10.04
CA THR A 85 -3.72 -10.32 -9.01
C THR A 85 -2.59 -9.56 -8.33
N ILE A 86 -1.46 -10.23 -8.05
CA ILE A 86 -0.26 -9.58 -7.51
C ILE A 86 0.28 -8.52 -8.48
N GLU A 87 0.33 -8.83 -9.77
CA GLU A 87 0.84 -7.89 -10.77
C GLU A 87 -0.03 -6.65 -10.90
N LYS A 88 -1.37 -6.80 -10.89
CA LYS A 88 -2.30 -5.65 -10.81
C LYS A 88 -2.01 -4.77 -9.59
N GLY A 89 -1.72 -5.41 -8.45
CA GLY A 89 -1.34 -4.71 -7.23
C GLY A 89 -0.05 -3.89 -7.39
N LYS A 90 0.97 -4.45 -8.05
CA LYS A 90 2.21 -3.73 -8.35
C LYS A 90 2.01 -2.56 -9.29
N GLN A 91 1.19 -2.72 -10.35
CA GLN A 91 0.89 -1.62 -11.26
C GLN A 91 0.20 -0.45 -10.54
N ARG A 92 -0.68 -0.75 -9.58
CA ARG A 92 -1.27 0.28 -8.72
C ARG A 92 -0.24 0.94 -7.82
N GLU A 93 0.71 0.17 -7.26
CA GLU A 93 1.79 0.73 -6.45
C GLU A 93 2.72 1.64 -7.26
N LEU A 94 3.09 1.23 -8.48
CA LEU A 94 3.88 2.05 -9.40
C LEU A 94 3.17 3.35 -9.77
N PHE A 95 1.86 3.31 -10.02
CA PHE A 95 1.07 4.52 -10.26
C PHE A 95 1.15 5.50 -9.08
N VAL A 96 0.99 5.00 -7.86
CA VAL A 96 1.09 5.83 -6.65
C VAL A 96 2.50 6.39 -6.48
N ASP A 97 3.53 5.60 -6.76
CA ASP A 97 4.93 6.05 -6.73
C ASP A 97 5.20 7.17 -7.74
N HIS A 98 4.70 7.05 -8.97
CA HIS A 98 4.80 8.10 -9.97
C HIS A 98 4.09 9.38 -9.53
N LEU A 99 2.92 9.28 -8.90
CA LEU A 99 2.20 10.43 -8.39
C LEU A 99 2.97 11.14 -7.25
N ILE A 100 3.60 10.38 -6.35
CA ILE A 100 4.47 10.93 -5.30
C ILE A 100 5.65 11.67 -5.95
N GLN A 101 6.35 11.03 -6.89
CA GLN A 101 7.51 11.61 -7.56
C GLN A 101 7.15 12.90 -8.33
N TYR A 102 6.00 12.89 -9.01
CA TYR A 102 5.48 14.06 -9.72
C TYR A 102 5.25 15.22 -8.75
N ALA A 103 4.54 14.96 -7.65
CA ALA A 103 4.27 15.95 -6.61
C ALA A 103 5.56 16.52 -5.99
N GLU A 104 6.50 15.65 -5.60
CA GLU A 104 7.78 16.06 -5.03
C GLU A 104 8.60 16.90 -6.02
N HIS A 105 8.67 16.49 -7.28
CA HIS A 105 9.42 17.20 -8.31
C HIS A 105 8.91 18.63 -8.50
N HIS A 106 7.60 18.80 -8.72
CA HIS A 106 7.01 20.11 -8.97
C HIS A 106 7.01 21.00 -7.73
N TYR A 107 6.81 20.43 -6.54
CA TYR A 107 6.96 21.16 -5.30
C TYR A 107 8.39 21.70 -5.12
N HIS A 108 9.41 20.88 -5.35
CA HIS A 108 10.79 21.29 -5.11
C HIS A 108 11.40 22.19 -6.18
N THR A 109 11.12 21.92 -7.45
CA THR A 109 11.78 22.63 -8.55
C THR A 109 11.06 23.90 -8.97
N GLN A 110 9.75 23.95 -8.77
CA GLN A 110 8.89 25.04 -9.24
C GLN A 110 8.14 25.74 -8.10
N ASN A 111 8.28 25.27 -6.85
CA ASN A 111 7.62 25.83 -5.67
C ASN A 111 6.09 25.94 -5.82
N LEU A 112 5.49 24.96 -6.50
CA LEU A 112 4.04 24.89 -6.72
C LEU A 112 3.32 24.32 -5.49
N ASP A 113 2.12 24.80 -5.22
CA ASP A 113 1.22 24.23 -4.22
C ASP A 113 0.43 23.01 -4.74
N ALA A 114 -0.32 22.35 -3.86
CA ALA A 114 -1.04 21.14 -4.19
C ALA A 114 -2.10 21.34 -5.29
N GLU A 115 -2.75 22.51 -5.34
CA GLU A 115 -3.77 22.80 -6.34
C GLU A 115 -3.16 22.99 -7.73
N ASN A 116 -2.07 23.74 -7.83
CA ASN A 116 -1.38 23.96 -9.09
C ASN A 116 -0.77 22.67 -9.64
N ILE A 117 -0.17 21.83 -8.78
CA ILE A 117 0.35 20.52 -9.19
C ILE A 117 -0.79 19.60 -9.66
N ALA A 118 -1.93 19.59 -8.96
CA ALA A 118 -3.08 18.78 -9.38
C ALA A 118 -3.62 19.22 -10.75
N ASN A 119 -3.73 20.53 -10.99
CA ASN A 119 -4.16 21.06 -12.28
C ASN A 119 -3.20 20.65 -13.41
N LEU A 120 -1.88 20.78 -13.19
CA LEU A 120 -0.87 20.36 -14.18
C LEU A 120 -0.96 18.85 -14.48
N TYR A 121 -1.11 18.02 -13.45
CA TYR A 121 -1.27 16.58 -13.63
C TYR A 121 -2.51 16.25 -14.46
N LEU A 122 -3.65 16.89 -14.16
CA LEU A 122 -4.91 16.69 -14.88
C LEU A 122 -4.84 17.14 -16.34
N GLU A 123 -4.06 18.18 -16.63
CA GLU A 123 -3.90 18.71 -17.98
C GLU A 123 -2.99 17.84 -18.86
N PHE A 124 -1.89 17.31 -18.31
CA PHE A 124 -0.82 16.70 -19.12
C PHE A 124 -0.62 15.19 -18.94
N GLU A 125 -1.01 14.64 -17.79
CA GLU A 125 -0.70 13.27 -17.40
C GLU A 125 -1.94 12.38 -17.23
N ALA A 126 -3.09 12.94 -16.83
CA ALA A 126 -4.27 12.16 -16.46
C ALA A 126 -4.83 11.28 -17.58
N GLU A 127 -4.73 11.69 -18.85
CA GLU A 127 -5.20 10.88 -19.99
C GLU A 127 -4.41 9.58 -20.15
N LYS A 128 -3.12 9.58 -19.77
CA LYS A 128 -2.22 8.43 -19.88
C LYS A 128 -2.21 7.57 -18.61
N ALA A 129 -2.85 8.05 -17.54
CA ALA A 129 -2.80 7.41 -16.24
C ALA A 129 -3.58 6.09 -16.24
N PRO A 130 -3.04 5.01 -15.64
CA PRO A 130 -3.74 3.72 -15.56
C PRO A 130 -4.94 3.76 -14.61
N PHE A 131 -5.06 4.80 -13.77
CA PHE A 131 -6.16 4.97 -12.82
C PHE A 131 -6.64 6.43 -12.84
N ALA A 132 -7.96 6.60 -12.87
CA ALA A 132 -8.60 7.90 -12.72
C ALA A 132 -8.62 8.32 -11.25
N VAL A 133 -8.49 9.62 -11.02
CA VAL A 133 -8.58 10.27 -9.71
C VAL A 133 -9.40 11.54 -9.86
N THR A 134 -10.24 11.84 -8.87
CA THR A 134 -10.94 13.13 -8.86
C THR A 134 -9.95 14.25 -8.55
N LYS A 135 -10.26 15.49 -8.97
CA LYS A 135 -9.40 16.64 -8.67
C LYS A 135 -9.24 16.83 -7.16
N GLU A 136 -10.33 16.68 -6.41
CA GLU A 136 -10.36 16.86 -4.96
C GLU A 136 -9.49 15.83 -4.24
N GLU A 137 -9.57 14.55 -4.64
CA GLU A 137 -8.71 13.49 -4.09
C GLU A 137 -7.25 13.73 -4.43
N LEU A 138 -6.96 14.16 -5.66
CA LEU A 138 -5.62 14.44 -6.13
C LEU A 138 -4.96 15.59 -5.36
N ILE A 139 -5.67 16.70 -5.18
CA ILE A 139 -5.18 17.85 -4.38
C ILE A 139 -4.87 17.39 -2.96
N LYS A 140 -5.79 16.67 -2.32
CA LYS A 140 -5.60 16.19 -0.95
C LYS A 140 -4.40 15.25 -0.85
N TYR A 141 -4.22 14.37 -1.82
CA TYR A 141 -3.09 13.45 -1.87
C TYR A 141 -1.76 14.20 -2.01
N ILE A 142 -1.66 15.12 -2.98
CA ILE A 142 -0.46 15.93 -3.22
C ILE A 142 -0.11 16.77 -1.98
N GLN A 143 -1.11 17.36 -1.32
CA GLN A 143 -0.88 18.09 -0.07
C GLN A 143 -0.23 17.20 0.99
N GLY A 144 -0.69 15.96 1.14
CA GLY A 144 -0.08 14.97 2.03
C GLY A 144 1.38 14.66 1.67
N VAL A 145 1.73 14.57 0.38
CA VAL A 145 3.11 14.40 -0.09
C VAL A 145 3.97 15.59 0.34
N ILE A 146 3.50 16.82 0.07
CA ILE A 146 4.20 18.06 0.41
C ILE A 146 4.44 18.15 1.92
N ASP A 147 3.43 17.86 2.73
CA ASP A 147 3.52 17.96 4.20
C ASP A 147 4.51 16.95 4.77
N LEU A 148 4.49 15.70 4.28
CA LEU A 148 5.48 14.70 4.69
C LEU A 148 6.90 15.13 4.33
N LYS A 149 7.08 15.76 3.16
CA LYS A 149 8.39 16.21 2.72
C LYS A 149 8.92 17.38 3.52
N LYS A 150 8.07 18.34 3.89
CA LYS A 150 8.43 19.43 4.81
C LYS A 150 8.90 18.90 6.17
N LEU A 151 8.23 17.86 6.70
CA LEU A 151 8.65 17.22 7.96
C LEU A 151 10.00 16.52 7.87
N ALA A 152 10.41 16.05 6.69
CA ALA A 152 11.72 15.41 6.48
C ALA A 152 12.88 16.41 6.30
N LEU A 153 12.58 17.68 6.05
CA LEU A 153 13.58 18.76 5.88
C LEU A 153 13.82 19.57 7.16
N ASN A 154 12.99 19.38 8.18
CA ASN A 154 13.10 19.99 9.51
C ASN A 154 13.76 19.02 10.50
#